data_AF-A0A1I4XVU5-F1
#
_entry.id   AF-A0A1I4XVU5-F1
#
_cell.length_a   1.000
_cell.length_b   1.000
_cell.length_c   1.000
_cell.angle_alpha   90.00
_cell.angle_beta   90.00
_cell.angle_gamma   90.00
#
_symmetry.space_group_name_H-M   'P 1'
#
loop_
_entity.id
_entity.type
_entity.pdbx_description
1 polymer ?
#
loop_
_entity_poly.entity_id
_entity_poly.type
_entity_poly.pdbx_seq_one_letter_code
_entity_poly.pdbx_strand_id
1 'polypeptide(L)'
;MSTPPPSASATRVSKLVYLGFDTPDVARMVDYYTNVLDLELIEKDHNRAFLTTNFDHHCVVLTKGGPKARAVVGYEVHEELGDAQRRLQDAGYDVERRSDIGPGTPDVLVLTEPDTSVPLHLVPDQDPSGVEGYSPLRPTKLGHVAAFAPSLEPLESFYKDLLGFRWSDTIGDFFVFLRCNADHHAANFMASTKYEGMHHVAYEMRDPAHLISMLDHLAKHDYRLHWGPAVMARDTTCSPTTGTRTATRSSCSPSST
;
A
#
# COMPACT_ATOMS: atom_id res chain seq x y z
N MET A 1 -21.42 -22.77 22.63
CA MET A 1 -20.57 -21.80 21.90
C MET A 1 -21.49 -21.08 20.94
N SER A 2 -21.75 -19.79 21.18
CA SER A 2 -22.69 -18.99 20.39
C SER A 2 -22.03 -18.66 19.06
N THR A 3 -22.72 -18.93 17.96
CA THR A 3 -22.34 -18.45 16.63
C THR A 3 -22.18 -16.92 16.69
N PRO A 4 -21.08 -16.34 16.17
CA PRO A 4 -20.96 -14.89 16.11
C PRO A 4 -22.11 -14.32 15.27
N PRO A 5 -22.65 -13.13 15.61
CA PRO A 5 -23.70 -12.50 14.83
C PRO A 5 -23.24 -12.27 13.38
N PRO A 6 -24.17 -12.23 12.41
CA PRO A 6 -23.83 -11.91 11.02
C PRO A 6 -23.05 -10.59 11.01
N SER A 7 -21.85 -10.61 10.43
CA SER A 7 -20.91 -9.48 10.51
C SER A 7 -21.62 -8.19 10.12
N ALA A 8 -21.53 -7.16 10.95
CA ALA A 8 -21.66 -5.80 10.46
C ALA A 8 -20.73 -5.70 9.23
N SER A 9 -21.22 -5.17 8.11
CA SER A 9 -20.44 -5.11 6.86
C SER A 9 -19.05 -4.53 7.14
N ALA A 10 -18.00 -5.17 6.63
CA ALA A 10 -16.61 -4.72 6.80
C ALA A 10 -16.45 -3.22 6.54
N THR A 11 -15.46 -2.59 7.18
CA THR A 11 -15.09 -1.20 6.90
C THR A 11 -14.82 -1.02 5.42
N ARG A 12 -15.36 0.02 4.80
CA ARG A 12 -15.35 0.19 3.35
C ARG A 12 -14.11 0.97 2.90
N VAL A 13 -12.93 0.37 3.00
CA VAL A 13 -11.71 1.00 2.45
C VAL A 13 -11.85 1.20 0.94
N SER A 14 -11.54 2.41 0.46
CA SER A 14 -11.68 2.81 -0.94
C SER A 14 -10.34 2.97 -1.65
N LYS A 15 -9.27 3.36 -0.95
CA LYS A 15 -8.04 3.80 -1.60
C LYS A 15 -6.84 3.71 -0.66
N LEU A 16 -5.68 3.31 -1.19
CA LEU A 16 -4.39 3.54 -0.56
C LEU A 16 -4.01 5.01 -0.75
N VAL A 17 -3.86 5.75 0.34
CA VAL A 17 -3.66 7.21 0.27
C VAL A 17 -2.23 7.63 0.49
N TYR A 18 -1.51 7.02 1.44
CA TYR A 18 -0.10 7.34 1.64
C TYR A 18 0.69 6.19 2.29
N LEU A 19 2.01 6.29 2.15
CA LEU A 19 3.00 5.47 2.84
C LEU A 19 3.97 6.37 3.59
N GLY A 20 4.26 6.03 4.84
CA GLY A 20 5.26 6.70 5.66
C GLY A 20 6.58 5.95 5.73
N PHE A 21 7.67 6.71 5.79
CA PHE A 21 9.04 6.24 5.97
C PHE A 21 9.70 6.95 7.15
N ASP A 22 10.38 6.20 8.01
CA ASP A 22 11.31 6.79 8.96
C ASP A 22 12.72 6.74 8.37
N THR A 23 13.46 7.85 8.45
CA THR A 23 14.80 7.98 7.89
C THR A 23 15.68 8.87 8.76
N PRO A 24 16.98 8.54 8.92
CA PRO A 24 17.92 9.44 9.58
C PRO A 24 18.23 10.68 8.73
N ASP A 25 17.98 10.60 7.42
CA ASP A 25 18.25 11.66 6.44
C ASP A 25 17.00 11.96 5.61
N VAL A 26 16.17 12.86 6.14
CA VAL A 26 14.96 13.35 5.47
C VAL A 26 15.32 14.16 4.23
N ALA A 27 16.41 14.93 4.26
CA ALA A 27 16.80 15.78 3.13
C ALA A 27 17.14 14.94 1.89
N ARG A 28 17.90 13.85 2.06
CA ARG A 28 18.21 12.92 0.97
C ARG A 28 16.98 12.21 0.42
N MET A 29 16.02 11.86 1.28
CA MET A 29 14.77 11.22 0.83
C MET A 29 13.86 12.21 0.11
N VAL A 30 13.79 13.48 0.57
CA VAL A 30 13.10 14.55 -0.16
C VAL A 30 13.73 14.74 -1.54
N ASP A 31 15.06 14.86 -1.62
CA ASP A 31 15.79 14.99 -2.88
C ASP A 31 15.49 13.84 -3.85
N TYR A 32 15.47 12.60 -3.35
CA TYR A 32 15.05 11.46 -4.15
C TYR A 32 13.61 11.60 -4.66
N TYR A 33 12.65 11.85 -3.77
CA TYR A 33 11.25 11.92 -4.20
C TYR A 33 10.97 13.11 -5.14
N THR A 34 11.65 14.24 -4.98
CA THR A 34 11.44 15.42 -5.84
C THR A 34 12.26 15.37 -7.12
N ASN A 35 13.54 15.07 -7.06
CA ASN A 35 14.42 15.17 -8.24
C ASN A 35 14.50 13.87 -9.03
N VAL A 36 14.30 12.72 -8.37
CA VAL A 36 14.37 11.41 -9.03
C VAL A 36 12.97 10.92 -9.41
N LEU A 37 11.97 11.06 -8.53
CA LEU A 37 10.60 10.62 -8.82
C LEU A 37 9.64 11.76 -9.20
N ASP A 38 10.10 13.01 -9.20
CA ASP A 38 9.32 14.18 -9.66
C ASP A 38 8.02 14.45 -8.86
N LEU A 39 7.95 13.97 -7.61
CA LEU A 39 6.88 14.32 -6.67
C LEU A 39 7.03 15.76 -6.19
N GLU A 40 5.91 16.36 -5.81
CA GLU A 40 5.89 17.70 -5.22
C GLU A 40 6.03 17.62 -3.71
N LEU A 41 6.92 18.43 -3.15
CA LEU A 41 7.00 18.67 -1.72
C LEU A 41 5.98 19.75 -1.33
N ILE A 42 4.93 19.36 -0.61
CA ILE A 42 3.81 20.25 -0.28
C ILE A 42 4.03 20.93 1.06
N GLU A 43 4.53 20.19 2.03
CA GLU A 43 4.77 20.71 3.36
C GLU A 43 6.01 20.07 3.98
N LYS A 44 6.72 20.85 4.79
CA LYS A 44 7.88 20.38 5.55
C LYS A 44 7.95 21.08 6.89
N ASP A 45 8.06 20.28 7.94
CA ASP A 45 8.37 20.75 9.29
C ASP A 45 9.79 20.31 9.71
N HIS A 46 10.17 20.56 10.97
CA HIS A 46 11.50 20.22 11.50
C HIS A 46 11.85 18.72 11.44
N ASN A 47 10.84 17.84 11.52
CA ASN A 47 10.98 16.40 11.59
C ASN A 47 10.35 15.69 10.41
N ARG A 48 9.42 16.30 9.68
CA ARG A 48 8.66 15.62 8.63
C ARG A 48 8.62 16.36 7.31
N ALA A 49 8.45 15.61 6.23
CA ALA A 49 8.17 16.13 4.90
C ALA A 49 7.02 15.35 4.26
N PHE A 50 6.12 16.06 3.58
CA PHE A 50 4.91 15.54 2.97
C PHE A 50 4.96 15.77 1.46
N LEU A 51 4.91 14.69 0.68
CA LEU A 51 5.03 14.75 -0.77
C LEU A 51 3.84 14.10 -1.47
N THR A 52 3.44 14.65 -2.61
CA THR A 52 2.29 14.17 -3.39
C THR A 52 2.65 13.95 -4.86
N THR A 53 1.89 13.07 -5.50
CA THR A 53 1.85 12.99 -6.97
C THR A 53 0.94 14.05 -7.57
N ASN A 54 -0.19 14.39 -6.93
CA ASN A 54 -1.05 15.46 -7.41
C ASN A 54 -2.09 15.88 -6.36
N PHE A 55 -3.32 15.38 -6.43
CA PHE A 55 -4.50 15.97 -5.81
C PHE A 55 -4.58 15.89 -4.30
N ASP A 56 -4.35 14.70 -3.71
CA ASP A 56 -4.39 14.55 -2.25
C ASP A 56 -3.20 15.28 -1.64
N HIS A 57 -3.37 15.83 -0.43
CA HIS A 57 -2.32 16.55 0.29
C HIS A 57 -0.97 15.83 0.24
N HIS A 58 -0.97 14.51 0.47
CA HIS A 58 0.24 13.71 0.37
C HIS A 58 -0.03 12.24 0.06
N CYS A 59 0.98 11.61 -0.56
CA CYS A 59 1.08 10.17 -0.75
C CYS A 59 2.36 9.56 -0.15
N VAL A 60 3.32 10.41 0.25
CA VAL A 60 4.55 10.02 0.94
C VAL A 60 4.73 10.91 2.16
N VAL A 61 4.96 10.28 3.32
CA VAL A 61 5.36 10.96 4.56
C VAL A 61 6.77 10.52 4.91
N LEU A 62 7.69 11.47 5.06
CA LEU A 62 9.03 11.20 5.54
C LEU A 62 9.15 11.73 6.96
N THR A 63 9.59 10.90 7.90
CA THR A 63 9.76 11.28 9.30
C THR A 63 11.22 11.05 9.72
N LYS A 64 11.79 12.01 10.44
CA LYS A 64 13.13 11.90 10.99
C LYS A 64 13.16 10.85 12.10
N GLY A 65 13.99 9.82 11.94
CA GLY A 65 14.07 8.71 12.90
C GLY A 65 15.08 7.64 12.51
N GLY A 66 15.02 6.49 13.17
CA GLY A 66 15.73 5.28 12.71
C GLY A 66 15.14 4.78 11.38
N PRO A 67 15.91 4.08 10.54
CA PRO A 67 15.43 3.65 9.22
C PRO A 67 14.26 2.65 9.36
N LYS A 68 13.08 3.01 8.83
CA LYS A 68 11.91 2.13 8.71
C LYS A 68 11.20 2.39 7.39
N ALA A 69 11.34 1.45 6.45
CA ALA A 69 10.90 1.62 5.07
C ALA A 69 9.36 1.55 4.87
N ARG A 70 8.63 1.01 5.84
CA ARG A 70 7.16 1.01 5.91
C ARG A 70 6.78 1.34 7.34
N ALA A 71 6.83 2.64 7.66
CA ALA A 71 6.61 3.14 9.01
C ALA A 71 5.13 3.25 9.36
N VAL A 72 4.29 3.60 8.39
CA VAL A 72 2.83 3.70 8.50
C VAL A 72 2.19 3.53 7.12
N VAL A 73 0.97 3.00 7.04
CA VAL A 73 0.19 2.97 5.80
C VAL A 73 -1.16 3.65 6.03
N GLY A 74 -1.52 4.57 5.13
CA GLY A 74 -2.79 5.28 5.15
C GLY A 74 -3.78 4.72 4.14
N TYR A 75 -5.02 4.51 4.55
CA TYR A 75 -6.14 4.15 3.69
C TYR A 75 -7.31 5.12 3.85
N GLU A 76 -7.97 5.44 2.74
CA GLU A 76 -9.24 6.15 2.74
C GLU A 76 -10.40 5.18 3.00
N VAL A 77 -11.39 5.63 3.75
CA VAL A 77 -12.58 4.86 4.13
C VAL A 77 -13.83 5.57 3.64
N HIS A 78 -14.63 4.87 2.84
CA HIS A 78 -15.86 5.38 2.24
C HIS A 78 -17.10 5.05 3.09
N GLU A 79 -17.09 5.60 4.30
CA GLU A 79 -18.14 5.58 5.33
C GLU A 79 -17.76 6.55 6.47
N GLU A 80 -18.65 6.69 7.46
CA GLU A 80 -18.36 7.46 8.68
C GLU A 80 -17.29 6.78 9.53
N LEU A 81 -16.22 7.50 9.90
CA LEU A 81 -15.15 6.95 10.74
C LEU A 81 -15.66 6.40 12.09
N GLY A 82 -16.72 6.99 12.65
CA GLY A 82 -17.32 6.47 13.89
C GLY A 82 -17.88 5.06 13.74
N ASP A 83 -18.37 4.70 12.57
CA ASP A 83 -18.93 3.38 12.28
C ASP A 83 -17.82 2.35 12.05
N ALA A 84 -16.77 2.74 11.31
CA ALA A 84 -15.55 1.96 11.13
C ALA A 84 -14.86 1.68 12.47
N GLN A 85 -14.73 2.71 13.33
CA GLN A 85 -14.11 2.59 14.65
C GLN A 85 -14.84 1.56 15.52
N ARG A 86 -16.17 1.66 15.62
CA ARG A 86 -16.97 0.71 16.41
C ARG A 86 -16.79 -0.72 15.91
N ARG A 87 -16.83 -0.94 14.59
CA ARG A 87 -16.64 -2.29 14.02
C ARG A 87 -15.27 -2.89 14.34
N LEU A 88 -14.22 -2.09 14.23
CA LEU A 88 -12.86 -2.55 14.53
C LEU A 88 -12.69 -2.85 16.03
N GLN A 89 -13.29 -2.02 16.90
CA GLN A 89 -13.29 -2.25 18.35
C GLN A 89 -14.11 -3.49 18.74
N ASP A 90 -15.29 -3.70 18.13
CA ASP A 90 -16.12 -4.89 18.33
C ASP A 90 -15.40 -6.18 17.88
N ALA A 91 -14.50 -6.06 16.90
CA ALA A 91 -13.61 -7.14 16.45
C ALA A 91 -12.37 -7.33 17.35
N GLY A 92 -12.21 -6.53 18.40
CA GLY A 92 -11.15 -6.66 19.41
C GLY A 92 -9.86 -5.89 19.11
N TYR A 93 -9.88 -4.95 18.16
CA TYR A 93 -8.72 -4.11 17.87
C TYR A 93 -8.73 -2.84 18.73
N ASP A 94 -7.54 -2.45 19.19
CA ASP A 94 -7.35 -1.12 19.77
C ASP A 94 -7.32 -0.08 18.65
N VAL A 95 -8.20 0.92 18.75
CA VAL A 95 -8.39 1.94 17.73
C VAL A 95 -8.54 3.30 18.41
N GLU A 96 -7.60 4.18 18.11
CA GLU A 96 -7.58 5.56 18.59
C GLU A 96 -8.02 6.52 17.48
N ARG A 97 -8.86 7.51 17.80
CA ARG A 97 -9.22 8.58 16.86
C ARG A 97 -8.40 9.82 17.19
N ARG A 98 -7.66 10.33 16.22
CA ARG A 98 -6.69 11.42 16.37
C ARG A 98 -6.87 12.49 15.32
N SER A 99 -6.50 13.73 15.68
CA SER A 99 -6.54 14.90 14.82
C SER A 99 -5.17 15.58 14.63
N ASP A 100 -4.12 15.00 15.22
CA ASP A 100 -2.76 15.54 15.27
C ASP A 100 -1.74 14.69 14.50
N ILE A 101 -2.21 13.79 13.63
CA ILE A 101 -1.36 12.91 12.82
C ILE A 101 -0.51 13.70 11.83
N GLY A 102 -1.10 14.65 11.13
CA GLY A 102 -0.41 15.44 10.11
C GLY A 102 -1.34 16.42 9.40
N PRO A 103 -0.76 17.35 8.64
CA PRO A 103 -1.51 18.25 7.79
C PRO A 103 -2.31 17.46 6.75
N GLY A 104 -3.45 18.01 6.32
CA GLY A 104 -4.31 17.40 5.34
C GLY A 104 -5.13 16.21 5.82
N THR A 105 -4.97 15.75 7.06
CA THR A 105 -5.71 14.63 7.66
C THR A 105 -6.17 14.96 9.09
N PRO A 106 -7.22 15.80 9.26
CA PRO A 106 -7.64 16.29 10.57
C PRO A 106 -8.41 15.25 11.41
N ASP A 107 -8.75 14.10 10.82
CA ASP A 107 -9.54 13.06 11.48
C ASP A 107 -9.10 11.67 11.01
N VAL A 108 -8.44 10.93 11.90
CA VAL A 108 -7.73 9.69 11.57
C VAL A 108 -8.04 8.64 12.63
N LEU A 109 -8.41 7.43 12.20
CA LEU A 109 -8.34 6.25 13.07
C LEU A 109 -6.96 5.62 12.97
N VAL A 110 -6.33 5.37 14.11
CA VAL A 110 -5.03 4.72 14.23
C VAL A 110 -5.23 3.36 14.86
N LEU A 111 -4.71 2.34 14.20
CA LEU A 111 -4.70 0.96 14.67
C LEU A 111 -3.40 0.28 14.26
N THR A 112 -3.12 -0.89 14.84
CA THR A 112 -1.93 -1.67 14.49
C THR A 112 -2.30 -2.79 13.53
N GLU A 113 -1.60 -2.89 12.40
CA GLU A 113 -1.74 -4.01 11.48
C GLU A 113 -1.31 -5.31 12.17
N PRO A 114 -2.13 -6.38 12.13
CA PRO A 114 -1.75 -7.66 12.69
C PRO A 114 -0.50 -8.20 11.99
N ASP A 115 0.27 -9.02 12.71
CA ASP A 115 1.53 -9.64 12.28
C ASP A 115 2.70 -8.71 11.94
N THR A 116 2.50 -7.61 11.19
CA THR A 116 3.60 -6.68 10.83
C THR A 116 3.84 -5.61 11.89
N SER A 117 2.87 -5.37 12.78
CA SER A 117 2.89 -4.31 13.78
C SER A 117 3.07 -2.89 13.21
N VAL A 118 2.79 -2.70 11.92
CA VAL A 118 2.84 -1.39 11.27
C VAL A 118 1.56 -0.61 11.61
N PRO A 119 1.65 0.65 12.07
CA PRO A 119 0.50 1.53 12.19
C PRO A 119 -0.27 1.65 10.88
N LEU A 120 -1.58 1.50 10.96
CA LEU A 120 -2.52 1.83 9.90
C LEU A 120 -3.27 3.09 10.28
N HIS A 121 -3.42 3.99 9.32
CA HIS A 121 -4.22 5.18 9.43
C HIS A 121 -5.42 5.07 8.51
N LEU A 122 -6.63 5.18 9.05
CA LEU A 122 -7.86 5.23 8.27
C LEU A 122 -8.41 6.66 8.29
N VAL A 123 -8.59 7.25 7.12
CA VAL A 123 -9.04 8.64 6.94
C VAL A 123 -10.31 8.68 6.09
N PRO A 124 -11.22 9.66 6.27
CA PRO A 124 -12.39 9.77 5.41
C PRO A 124 -12.00 10.35 4.03
N ASP A 125 -11.08 11.32 4.03
CA ASP A 125 -10.52 12.00 2.89
C ASP A 125 -9.18 12.67 3.26
N GLN A 126 -8.59 13.40 2.31
CA GLN A 126 -7.49 14.33 2.56
C GLN A 126 -7.85 15.71 2.00
N ASP A 127 -7.29 16.76 2.61
CA ASP A 127 -7.31 18.08 2.00
C ASP A 127 -6.63 18.06 0.62
N PRO A 128 -7.03 18.93 -0.32
CA PRO A 128 -6.34 19.06 -1.60
C PRO A 128 -4.93 19.62 -1.39
N SER A 129 -3.96 19.15 -2.17
CA SER A 129 -2.56 19.60 -2.11
C SER A 129 -2.32 21.03 -2.62
N GLY A 130 -3.22 21.55 -3.46
CA GLY A 130 -3.05 22.82 -4.16
C GLY A 130 -2.02 22.78 -5.32
N VAL A 131 -1.49 21.61 -5.68
CA VAL A 131 -0.59 21.48 -6.85
C VAL A 131 -1.34 21.78 -8.13
N GLU A 132 -0.77 22.70 -8.92
CA GLU A 132 -1.28 23.02 -10.26
C GLU A 132 -0.47 22.31 -11.34
N GLY A 133 -1.17 21.77 -12.34
CA GLY A 133 -0.55 21.14 -13.50
C GLY A 133 0.07 19.76 -13.20
N TYR A 134 0.68 19.20 -14.24
CA TYR A 134 1.29 17.87 -14.17
C TYR A 134 2.60 17.89 -14.97
N SER A 135 3.68 17.45 -14.35
CA SER A 135 4.97 17.29 -15.04
C SER A 135 4.96 16.01 -15.88
N PRO A 136 5.58 15.99 -17.08
CA PRO A 136 5.64 14.80 -17.93
C PRO A 136 6.27 13.55 -17.30
N LEU A 137 7.01 13.69 -16.19
CA LEU A 137 7.75 12.59 -15.52
C LEU A 137 7.07 12.08 -14.25
N ARG A 138 6.31 12.94 -13.57
CA ARG A 138 5.69 12.62 -12.28
C ARG A 138 4.77 11.40 -12.42
N PRO A 139 4.79 10.44 -11.48
CA PRO A 139 3.80 9.37 -11.44
C PRO A 139 2.37 9.87 -11.19
N THR A 140 1.35 9.14 -11.66
CA THR A 140 -0.05 9.58 -11.58
C THR A 140 -0.62 9.40 -10.17
N LYS A 141 -0.25 8.30 -9.51
CA LYS A 141 -0.65 7.97 -8.14
C LYS A 141 0.27 6.97 -7.49
N LEU A 142 0.20 6.88 -6.16
CA LEU A 142 0.62 5.72 -5.40
C LEU A 142 -0.28 4.53 -5.77
N GLY A 143 0.31 3.47 -6.31
CA GLY A 143 -0.41 2.29 -6.78
C GLY A 143 -0.65 1.28 -5.66
N HIS A 144 0.43 0.70 -5.14
CA HIS A 144 0.35 -0.31 -4.09
C HIS A 144 1.61 -0.36 -3.23
N VAL A 145 1.46 -0.98 -2.05
CA VAL A 145 2.58 -1.31 -1.16
C VAL A 145 2.61 -2.82 -0.95
N ALA A 146 3.78 -3.42 -1.19
CA ALA A 146 4.05 -4.80 -0.88
C ALA A 146 4.92 -4.90 0.38
N ALA A 147 4.61 -5.85 1.26
CA ALA A 147 5.36 -6.08 2.49
C ALA A 147 5.64 -7.58 2.71
N PHE A 148 6.62 -7.87 3.56
CA PHE A 148 6.82 -9.21 4.10
C PHE A 148 5.95 -9.40 5.34
N ALA A 149 5.40 -10.60 5.51
CA ALA A 149 4.64 -10.99 6.68
C ALA A 149 5.05 -12.40 7.16
N PRO A 150 5.09 -12.67 8.47
CA PRO A 150 5.42 -14.00 8.98
C PRO A 150 4.35 -15.04 8.67
N SER A 151 3.09 -14.61 8.51
CA SER A 151 1.95 -15.42 8.11
C SER A 151 1.02 -14.60 7.23
N LEU A 152 0.32 -15.24 6.28
CA LEU A 152 -0.64 -14.56 5.39
C LEU A 152 -2.07 -14.62 5.91
N GLU A 153 -2.47 -15.74 6.54
CA GLU A 153 -3.87 -15.96 6.92
C GLU A 153 -4.44 -14.87 7.86
N PRO A 154 -3.79 -14.50 8.98
CA PRO A 154 -4.35 -13.49 9.89
C PRO A 154 -4.49 -12.13 9.21
N LEU A 155 -3.50 -11.79 8.39
CA LEU A 155 -3.44 -10.54 7.65
C LEU A 155 -4.50 -10.48 6.53
N GLU A 156 -4.68 -11.56 5.78
CA GLU A 156 -5.72 -11.67 4.76
C GLU A 156 -7.12 -11.54 5.36
N SER A 157 -7.39 -12.24 6.47
CA SER A 157 -8.66 -12.14 7.18
C SER A 157 -8.90 -10.73 7.71
N PHE A 158 -7.88 -10.09 8.30
CA PHE A 158 -7.98 -8.71 8.73
C PHE A 158 -8.38 -7.77 7.57
N TYR A 159 -7.65 -7.82 6.46
CA TYR A 159 -7.91 -6.96 5.31
C TYR A 159 -9.27 -7.22 4.66
N LYS A 160 -9.66 -8.50 4.50
CA LYS A 160 -10.92 -8.86 3.82
C LYS A 160 -12.14 -8.69 4.71
N ASP A 161 -12.08 -9.23 5.91
CA ASP A 161 -13.23 -9.36 6.79
C ASP A 161 -13.48 -8.08 7.61
N LEU A 162 -12.43 -7.28 7.88
CA LEU A 162 -12.57 -6.03 8.63
C LEU A 162 -12.39 -4.77 7.79
N LEU A 163 -11.49 -4.77 6.80
CA LEU A 163 -11.24 -3.60 5.95
C LEU A 163 -11.90 -3.68 4.56
N GLY A 164 -12.68 -4.73 4.29
CA GLY A 164 -13.50 -4.85 3.09
C GLY A 164 -12.69 -5.05 1.79
N PHE A 165 -11.41 -5.41 1.91
CA PHE A 165 -10.60 -5.76 0.74
C PHE A 165 -11.12 -7.05 0.11
N ARG A 166 -10.76 -7.23 -1.16
CA ARG A 166 -11.05 -8.44 -1.92
C ARG A 166 -9.75 -9.03 -2.40
N TRP A 167 -9.71 -10.35 -2.43
CA TRP A 167 -8.64 -11.08 -3.10
C TRP A 167 -8.64 -10.74 -4.59
N SER A 168 -7.43 -10.61 -5.14
CA SER A 168 -7.21 -10.37 -6.57
C SER A 168 -6.45 -11.49 -7.24
N ASP A 169 -5.31 -11.88 -6.67
CA ASP A 169 -4.41 -12.89 -7.23
C ASP A 169 -3.50 -13.48 -6.13
N THR A 170 -2.78 -14.55 -6.45
CA THR A 170 -1.71 -15.12 -5.62
C THR A 170 -0.57 -15.66 -6.47
N ILE A 171 0.66 -15.62 -5.98
CA ILE A 171 1.76 -16.44 -6.52
C ILE A 171 1.99 -17.59 -5.56
N GLY A 172 1.53 -18.78 -5.96
CA GLY A 172 1.55 -19.95 -5.09
C GLY A 172 0.78 -19.72 -3.79
N ASP A 173 1.33 -20.22 -2.68
CA ASP A 173 0.81 -20.07 -1.32
C ASP A 173 1.61 -19.06 -0.48
N PHE A 174 2.50 -18.29 -1.10
CA PHE A 174 3.46 -17.44 -0.39
C PHE A 174 3.39 -15.95 -0.76
N PHE A 175 2.56 -15.53 -1.72
CA PHE A 175 2.39 -14.11 -2.05
C PHE A 175 0.96 -13.78 -2.46
N VAL A 176 0.24 -13.04 -1.62
CA VAL A 176 -1.16 -12.64 -1.87
C VAL A 176 -1.28 -11.18 -2.32
N PHE A 177 -2.25 -10.91 -3.19
CA PHE A 177 -2.58 -9.58 -3.71
C PHE A 177 -4.03 -9.22 -3.35
N LEU A 178 -4.22 -8.11 -2.65
CA LEU A 178 -5.52 -7.64 -2.16
C LEU A 178 -5.86 -6.26 -2.73
N ARG A 179 -7.10 -6.06 -3.14
CA ARG A 179 -7.62 -4.78 -3.66
C ARG A 179 -8.76 -4.22 -2.81
N CYS A 180 -8.81 -2.90 -2.70
CA CYS A 180 -9.92 -2.17 -2.09
C CYS A 180 -10.84 -1.49 -3.13
N ASN A 181 -10.39 -1.36 -4.38
CA ASN A 181 -11.13 -0.69 -5.44
C ASN A 181 -11.03 -1.42 -6.79
N ALA A 182 -11.10 -0.68 -7.90
CA ALA A 182 -11.01 -1.21 -9.26
C ALA A 182 -9.57 -1.53 -9.70
N ASP A 183 -8.57 -1.02 -8.99
CA ASP A 183 -7.17 -1.36 -9.24
C ASP A 183 -6.93 -2.85 -8.96
N HIS A 184 -5.92 -3.42 -9.61
CA HIS A 184 -5.62 -4.84 -9.48
C HIS A 184 -5.27 -5.21 -8.02
N HIS A 185 -4.55 -4.36 -7.30
CA HIS A 185 -4.28 -4.49 -5.88
C HIS A 185 -3.79 -3.16 -5.31
N ALA A 186 -3.91 -3.02 -4.00
CA ALA A 186 -3.37 -1.89 -3.22
C ALA A 186 -2.46 -2.37 -2.08
N ALA A 187 -2.64 -3.61 -1.60
CA ALA A 187 -1.84 -4.23 -0.55
C ALA A 187 -1.43 -5.65 -0.95
N ASN A 188 -0.14 -5.95 -0.87
CA ASN A 188 0.40 -7.26 -1.25
C ASN A 188 1.30 -7.78 -0.13
N PHE A 189 1.24 -9.08 0.14
CA PHE A 189 1.99 -9.65 1.26
C PHE A 189 2.69 -10.95 0.89
N MET A 190 4.01 -10.98 1.09
CA MET A 190 4.84 -12.15 0.86
C MET A 190 5.18 -12.82 2.18
N ALA A 191 4.87 -14.11 2.31
CA ALA A 191 5.23 -14.90 3.48
C ALA A 191 6.75 -14.97 3.63
N SER A 192 7.28 -14.56 4.77
CA SER A 192 8.70 -14.65 5.10
C SER A 192 8.95 -14.68 6.59
N THR A 193 9.78 -15.63 7.03
CA THR A 193 10.37 -15.65 8.38
C THR A 193 11.80 -15.08 8.40
N LYS A 194 12.32 -14.67 7.24
CA LYS A 194 13.68 -14.16 7.07
C LYS A 194 13.71 -12.65 6.85
N TYR A 195 12.73 -12.12 6.13
CA TYR A 195 12.63 -10.70 5.80
C TYR A 195 11.38 -10.11 6.46
N GLU A 196 11.47 -8.84 6.82
CA GLU A 196 10.38 -8.07 7.44
C GLU A 196 10.30 -6.68 6.78
N GLY A 197 9.19 -5.99 6.99
CA GLY A 197 9.00 -4.63 6.48
C GLY A 197 8.61 -4.59 4.99
N MET A 198 9.02 -3.55 4.29
CA MET A 198 8.59 -3.31 2.90
C MET A 198 9.30 -4.22 1.91
N HIS A 199 8.55 -4.85 1.02
CA HIS A 199 9.08 -5.52 -0.16
C HIS A 199 9.27 -4.53 -1.31
N HIS A 200 8.23 -3.76 -1.68
CA HIS A 200 8.34 -2.63 -2.61
C HIS A 200 7.16 -1.67 -2.46
N VAL A 201 7.32 -0.45 -2.99
CA VAL A 201 6.23 0.49 -3.27
C VAL A 201 6.15 0.69 -4.77
N ALA A 202 4.95 0.79 -5.32
CA ALA A 202 4.71 1.03 -6.73
C ALA A 202 3.97 2.34 -6.97
N TYR A 203 4.39 3.05 -8.01
CA TYR A 203 3.72 4.23 -8.51
C TYR A 203 3.21 3.97 -9.93
N GLU A 204 2.03 4.48 -10.22
CA GLU A 204 1.40 4.31 -11.53
C GLU A 204 1.93 5.33 -12.53
N MET A 205 2.11 4.87 -13.77
CA MET A 205 2.41 5.71 -14.92
C MET A 205 1.17 5.73 -15.83
N ARG A 206 0.82 6.91 -16.36
CA ARG A 206 -0.28 7.10 -17.32
C ARG A 206 -0.29 6.09 -18.48
N ASP A 207 0.88 5.82 -19.07
CA ASP A 207 1.01 4.99 -20.26
C ASP A 207 2.48 4.50 -20.43
N PRO A 208 2.76 3.56 -21.36
CA PRO A 208 4.11 3.08 -21.59
C PRO A 208 5.13 4.15 -22.00
N ALA A 209 4.72 5.22 -22.70
CA ALA A 209 5.64 6.28 -23.12
C ALA A 209 6.07 7.15 -21.92
N HIS A 210 5.15 7.39 -20.99
CA HIS A 210 5.43 7.99 -19.70
C HIS A 210 6.41 7.13 -18.90
N LEU A 211 6.21 5.80 -18.84
CA LEU A 211 7.14 4.90 -18.18
C LEU A 211 8.54 4.98 -18.81
N ILE A 212 8.67 4.93 -20.13
CA ILE A 212 9.96 5.06 -20.81
C ILE A 212 10.65 6.39 -20.47
N SER A 213 9.91 7.50 -20.50
CA SER A 213 10.44 8.83 -20.15
C SER A 213 10.99 8.86 -18.72
N MET A 214 10.27 8.21 -17.80
CA MET A 214 10.69 8.07 -16.40
C MET A 214 11.92 7.17 -16.27
N LEU A 215 12.01 6.07 -17.02
CA LEU A 215 13.19 5.20 -17.03
C LEU A 215 14.45 5.93 -17.54
N ASP A 216 14.32 6.73 -18.60
CA ASP A 216 15.41 7.57 -19.10
C ASP A 216 15.84 8.62 -18.07
N HIS A 217 14.87 9.18 -17.34
CA HIS A 217 15.14 10.10 -16.24
C HIS A 217 15.91 9.42 -15.10
N LEU A 218 15.45 8.27 -14.62
CA LEU A 218 16.14 7.47 -13.61
C LEU A 218 17.58 7.15 -14.03
N ALA A 219 17.79 6.75 -15.28
CA ALA A 219 19.12 6.44 -15.81
C ALA A 219 20.06 7.66 -15.81
N LYS A 220 19.56 8.86 -16.11
CA LYS A 220 20.33 10.12 -16.03
C LYS A 220 20.72 10.49 -14.60
N HIS A 221 19.98 10.02 -13.61
CA HIS A 221 20.25 10.21 -12.18
C HIS A 221 21.01 9.02 -11.57
N ASP A 222 21.63 8.16 -12.39
CA ASP A 222 22.40 6.98 -11.98
C ASP A 222 21.59 5.89 -11.24
N TYR A 223 20.27 5.87 -11.41
CA TYR A 223 19.40 4.80 -10.89
C TYR A 223 19.22 3.69 -11.93
N ARG A 224 19.86 2.54 -11.67
CA ARG A 224 19.73 1.35 -12.53
C ARG A 224 18.49 0.55 -12.17
N LEU A 225 17.85 0.00 -13.21
CA LEU A 225 16.81 -0.99 -13.02
C LEU A 225 17.39 -2.26 -12.40
N HIS A 226 16.80 -2.67 -11.29
CA HIS A 226 17.07 -3.99 -10.73
C HIS A 226 16.42 -5.08 -11.60
N TRP A 227 15.24 -4.80 -12.15
CA TRP A 227 14.49 -5.71 -13.01
C TRP A 227 13.50 -4.95 -13.91
N GLY A 228 13.15 -5.54 -15.06
CA GLY A 228 12.21 -4.96 -16.04
C GLY A 228 12.86 -4.00 -17.05
N PRO A 229 12.06 -3.29 -17.87
CA PRO A 229 10.60 -3.32 -17.91
C PRO A 229 10.05 -4.65 -18.49
N ALA A 230 8.95 -5.14 -17.93
CA ALA A 230 8.27 -6.35 -18.40
C ALA A 230 6.76 -6.25 -18.13
N VAL A 231 5.97 -7.07 -18.84
CA VAL A 231 4.54 -7.24 -18.55
C VAL A 231 4.40 -8.41 -17.58
N MET A 232 3.83 -8.16 -16.41
CA MET A 232 3.48 -9.23 -15.47
C MET A 232 2.18 -9.90 -15.91
N ALA A 233 2.23 -11.21 -16.13
CA ALA A 233 1.03 -12.01 -16.39
C ALA A 233 0.16 -12.05 -15.13
N ARG A 234 -1.16 -11.97 -15.31
CA ARG A 234 -2.14 -12.23 -14.24
C ARG A 234 -2.40 -13.73 -14.21
N ASP A 235 -2.36 -14.35 -13.04
CA ASP A 235 -2.65 -15.77 -12.91
C ASP A 235 -4.18 -15.96 -12.84
N THR A 236 -4.84 -15.92 -14.00
CA THR A 236 -6.32 -15.97 -14.08
C THR A 236 -6.95 -17.32 -13.70
N THR A 237 -6.18 -18.27 -13.16
CA THR A 237 -6.67 -19.63 -12.90
C THR A 237 -6.88 -19.91 -11.42
N CYS A 238 -7.99 -19.44 -10.87
CA CYS A 238 -8.63 -20.15 -9.76
C CYS A 238 -10.15 -19.86 -9.71
N SER A 239 -10.95 -20.66 -10.43
CA SER A 239 -12.39 -20.78 -10.17
C SER A 239 -12.61 -21.72 -8.98
N PRO A 240 -13.42 -21.37 -7.96
CA PRO A 240 -13.77 -22.29 -6.90
C PRO A 240 -14.89 -23.20 -7.39
N THR A 241 -14.55 -24.27 -8.11
CA THR A 241 -15.46 -25.40 -8.29
C THR A 241 -15.15 -26.47 -7.27
N THR A 242 -16.11 -26.65 -6.37
CA THR A 242 -16.31 -27.74 -5.42
C THR A 242 -15.85 -29.09 -6.00
N GLY A 243 -14.92 -29.78 -5.32
CA GLY A 243 -14.64 -31.19 -5.61
C GLY A 243 -13.20 -31.63 -5.29
N THR A 244 -13.07 -32.36 -4.17
CA THR A 244 -12.02 -33.35 -3.88
C THR A 244 -10.57 -33.04 -4.29
N ARG A 245 -9.74 -32.72 -3.29
CA ARG A 245 -8.27 -32.70 -3.37
C ARG A 245 -7.74 -34.06 -3.86
N THR A 246 -7.23 -34.09 -5.07
CA THR A 246 -6.12 -34.98 -5.46
C THR A 246 -5.01 -34.12 -6.03
N ALA A 247 -3.86 -34.13 -5.34
CA ALA A 247 -2.68 -33.38 -5.71
C ALA A 247 -2.03 -34.02 -6.95
N THR A 248 -1.96 -33.28 -8.06
CA THR A 248 -1.00 -33.55 -9.13
C THR A 248 0.00 -32.39 -9.18
N ARG A 249 1.25 -32.71 -8.83
CA ARG A 249 2.41 -31.83 -9.02
C ARG A 249 2.58 -31.55 -10.52
N SER A 250 2.55 -30.28 -10.91
CA SER A 250 3.02 -29.84 -12.21
C SER A 250 4.45 -29.33 -12.05
N SER A 251 5.41 -30.07 -12.61
CA SER A 251 6.82 -29.69 -12.71
C SER A 251 7.03 -28.83 -13.96
N CYS A 252 7.53 -27.61 -13.82
CA CYS A 252 8.11 -26.86 -14.93
C CYS A 252 9.57 -27.28 -15.12
N SER A 253 9.87 -27.99 -16.20
CA SER A 253 11.22 -28.13 -16.76
C SER A 253 11.48 -27.00 -17.76
N PRO A 254 12.68 -26.39 -17.81
CA PRO A 254 13.03 -25.41 -18.82
C PRO A 254 13.44 -26.13 -20.11
N SER A 255 12.76 -25.85 -21.22
CA SER A 255 13.19 -26.28 -22.55
C SER A 255 14.17 -25.27 -23.13
N SER A 256 15.38 -25.76 -23.37
CA SER A 256 16.43 -25.15 -24.19
C SER A 256 16.03 -25.04 -25.66
N THR A 257 16.28 -23.88 -26.27
CA THR A 257 16.93 -23.69 -27.58
C THR A 257 17.37 -22.24 -27.70
#